data_AF-A0A2V7FKY7-F1
#
_entry.id   AF-A0A2V7FKY7-F1
#
_cell.length_a   1.000
_cell.length_b   1.000
_cell.length_c   1.000
_cell.angle_alpha   90.00
_cell.angle_beta   90.00
_cell.angle_gamma   90.00
#
_symmetry.space_group_name_H-M   'P 1'
#
loop_
_entity.id
_entity.type
_entity.pdbx_description
1 polymer ?
#
loop_
_entity_poly.entity_id
_entity_poly.type
_entity_poly.pdbx_seq_one_letter_code
_entity_poly.pdbx_strand_id
1 'polypeptide(L)'
;WLAILAGPLFPLRLHRKALEVAGPRQRAWIRAELAANLAWVVAVVWMLEQPWLRYHVMAMAAGQCLTAFFAVWTVHHGCEREGLFARTIRNRMKAFLTYNMFYHVEHHLFPAVPTCKLPVLARRLDGVAPELAAKHVF
;
A
#
# COMPACT_ATOMS: atom_id res chain seq x y z
N TRP A 1 -7.25 -14.35 0.87
CA TRP A 1 -7.96 -14.54 -0.41
C TRP A 1 -9.18 -13.63 -0.59
N LEU A 2 -10.09 -13.50 0.38
CA LEU A 2 -11.20 -12.52 0.31
C LEU A 2 -10.76 -11.07 -0.01
N ALA A 3 -9.54 -10.69 0.39
CA ALA A 3 -8.95 -9.39 0.08
C ALA A 3 -8.82 -9.09 -1.43
N ILE A 4 -8.69 -10.11 -2.29
CA ILE A 4 -8.65 -9.93 -3.75
C ILE A 4 -10.04 -9.58 -4.27
N LEU A 5 -11.07 -10.33 -3.83
CA LEU A 5 -12.46 -10.12 -4.23
C LEU A 5 -13.00 -8.78 -3.71
N ALA A 6 -12.60 -8.39 -2.50
CA ALA A 6 -12.93 -7.08 -1.92
C ALA A 6 -12.12 -5.93 -2.53
N GLY A 7 -11.11 -6.25 -3.35
CA GLY A 7 -10.15 -5.33 -3.92
C GLY A 7 -10.76 -4.12 -4.63
N PRO A 8 -11.66 -4.32 -5.62
CA PRO A 8 -12.32 -3.20 -6.31
C PRO A 8 -13.14 -2.28 -5.40
N LEU A 9 -13.65 -2.80 -4.28
CA LEU A 9 -14.43 -2.02 -3.32
C LEU A 9 -13.55 -1.30 -2.30
N PHE A 10 -12.31 -1.74 -2.11
CA PHE A 10 -11.41 -1.20 -1.08
C PHE A 10 -11.10 0.29 -1.27
N PRO A 11 -10.74 0.79 -2.47
CA PRO A 11 -10.53 2.22 -2.66
C PRO A 11 -11.77 3.06 -2.32
N LEU A 12 -12.97 2.60 -2.67
CA LEU A 12 -14.22 3.31 -2.37
C LEU A 12 -14.48 3.38 -0.86
N ARG A 13 -14.29 2.26 -0.16
CA ARG A 13 -14.41 2.19 1.30
C ARG A 13 -13.37 3.06 2.00
N LEU A 14 -12.14 3.07 1.50
CA LEU A 14 -11.04 3.88 2.02
C LEU A 14 -11.37 5.38 1.92
N HIS A 15 -11.80 5.86 0.75
CA HIS A 15 -12.17 7.26 0.56
C HIS A 15 -13.41 7.65 1.36
N ARG A 16 -14.42 6.77 1.44
CA ARG A 16 -15.59 6.99 2.29
C ARG A 16 -15.16 7.20 3.74
N LYS A 17 -14.34 6.29 4.27
CA LYS A 17 -13.88 6.40 5.66
C LYS A 17 -13.00 7.61 5.88
N ALA A 18 -12.12 7.93 4.94
CA ALA A 18 -11.29 9.13 4.98
C ALA A 18 -12.15 10.41 5.04
N LEU A 19 -13.19 10.52 4.22
CA LEU A 19 -14.10 11.68 4.23
C LEU A 19 -14.92 11.78 5.52
N GLU A 20 -15.33 10.64 6.11
CA GLU A 20 -16.03 10.61 7.41
C GLU A 20 -15.17 11.24 8.52
N VAL A 21 -13.88 10.89 8.60
CA VAL A 21 -12.99 11.32 9.70
C VAL A 21 -12.18 12.59 9.41
N ALA A 22 -12.10 13.02 8.14
CA ALA A 22 -11.28 14.16 7.72
C ALA A 22 -11.84 15.52 8.19
N GLY A 23 -10.94 16.44 8.54
CA GLY A 23 -11.26 17.85 8.75
C GLY A 23 -11.59 18.58 7.43
N PRO A 24 -12.10 19.83 7.49
CA PRO A 24 -12.56 20.57 6.30
C PRO A 24 -11.49 20.71 5.21
N ARG A 25 -10.26 21.04 5.59
CA ARG A 25 -9.12 21.17 4.66
C ARG A 25 -8.79 19.84 4.00
N GLN A 26 -8.72 18.75 4.77
CA GLN A 26 -8.44 17.41 4.23
C GLN A 26 -9.55 16.94 3.28
N ARG A 27 -10.83 17.20 3.60
CA ARG A 27 -11.95 16.91 2.70
C ARG A 27 -11.84 17.66 1.37
N ALA A 28 -11.44 18.93 1.40
CA ALA A 28 -11.22 19.70 0.18
C ALA A 28 -10.09 19.09 -0.68
N TRP A 29 -8.97 18.70 -0.06
CA TRP A 29 -7.87 18.03 -0.75
C TRP A 29 -8.28 16.68 -1.34
N ILE A 30 -8.95 15.81 -0.57
CA ILE A 30 -9.45 14.52 -1.05
C ILE A 30 -10.36 14.71 -2.27
N ARG A 31 -11.29 15.68 -2.22
CA ARG A 31 -12.18 15.98 -3.34
C ARG A 31 -11.43 16.51 -4.56
N ALA A 32 -10.44 17.38 -4.37
CA ALA A 32 -9.62 17.93 -5.44
C ALA A 32 -8.80 16.82 -6.13
N GLU A 33 -8.16 15.95 -5.36
CA GLU A 33 -7.40 14.81 -5.89
C GLU A 33 -8.29 13.82 -6.63
N LEU A 34 -9.48 13.51 -6.10
CA LEU A 34 -10.46 12.65 -6.78
C LEU A 34 -10.95 13.28 -8.10
N ALA A 35 -11.26 14.57 -8.10
CA ALA A 35 -11.68 15.29 -9.30
C ALA A 35 -10.55 15.33 -10.35
N ALA A 36 -9.30 15.55 -9.94
CA ALA A 36 -8.14 15.51 -10.83
C ALA A 36 -7.93 14.13 -11.44
N ASN A 37 -8.04 13.05 -10.64
CA ASN A 37 -7.97 11.68 -11.15
C ASN A 37 -9.08 11.37 -12.14
N LEU A 38 -10.32 11.79 -11.84
CA LEU A 38 -11.45 11.60 -12.74
C LEU A 38 -11.23 12.36 -14.06
N ALA A 39 -10.80 13.62 -14.00
CA ALA A 39 -10.49 14.42 -15.17
C ALA A 39 -9.38 13.78 -16.03
N TRP A 40 -8.35 13.22 -15.38
CA TRP A 40 -7.28 12.51 -16.08
C TRP A 40 -7.77 11.25 -16.79
N VAL A 41 -8.54 10.41 -16.10
CA VAL A 41 -9.17 9.23 -16.72
C VAL A 41 -10.04 9.65 -17.89
N VAL A 42 -10.81 10.73 -17.74
CA VAL A 42 -11.66 11.26 -18.80
C VAL A 42 -10.84 11.69 -20.02
N ALA A 43 -9.79 12.47 -19.81
CA ALA A 43 -8.91 12.91 -20.87
C ALA A 43 -8.28 11.73 -21.62
N VAL A 44 -7.75 10.73 -20.90
CA VAL A 44 -7.11 9.57 -21.51
C VAL A 44 -8.08 8.71 -22.33
N VAL A 45 -9.29 8.47 -21.81
CA VAL A 45 -10.25 7.57 -22.47
C VAL A 45 -10.88 8.26 -23.68
N TRP A 46 -11.34 9.51 -23.51
CA TRP A 46 -12.20 10.17 -24.50
C TRP A 46 -11.54 11.28 -25.32
N MET A 47 -10.42 11.85 -24.89
CA MET A 47 -9.82 13.02 -25.58
C MET A 47 -8.50 12.70 -26.29
N LEU A 48 -7.63 11.90 -25.67
CA LEU A 48 -6.25 11.73 -26.16
C LEU A 48 -6.10 10.60 -27.20
N GLU A 49 -7.06 9.67 -27.26
CA GLU A 49 -7.10 8.51 -28.18
C GLU A 49 -5.84 7.62 -28.22
N GLN A 50 -4.90 7.79 -27.28
CA GLN A 50 -3.64 7.03 -27.26
C GLN A 50 -3.81 5.66 -26.58
N PRO A 51 -3.54 4.54 -27.28
CA PRO A 51 -3.77 3.20 -26.73
C PRO A 51 -2.85 2.86 -25.55
N TRP A 52 -1.60 3.34 -25.54
CA TRP A 52 -0.68 3.10 -24.42
C TRP A 52 -1.11 3.84 -23.14
N LEU A 53 -1.70 5.03 -23.25
CA LEU A 53 -2.24 5.75 -22.09
C LEU A 53 -3.45 5.02 -21.51
N ARG A 54 -4.36 4.53 -22.37
CA ARG A 54 -5.51 3.72 -21.96
C ARG A 54 -5.04 2.44 -21.25
N TYR A 55 -4.06 1.74 -21.82
CA TYR A 55 -3.44 0.58 -21.19
C TYR A 55 -2.88 0.93 -19.80
N HIS A 56 -2.12 2.02 -19.70
CA HIS A 56 -1.52 2.44 -18.44
C HIS A 56 -2.59 2.74 -17.38
N VAL A 57 -3.64 3.50 -17.72
CA VAL A 57 -4.75 3.79 -16.80
C VAL A 57 -5.45 2.51 -16.34
N MET A 58 -5.70 1.55 -17.25
CA MET A 58 -6.29 0.27 -16.90
C MET A 58 -5.39 -0.56 -15.99
N ALA A 59 -4.08 -0.61 -16.26
CA ALA A 59 -3.11 -1.31 -15.42
C ALA A 59 -3.02 -0.69 -14.02
N MET A 60 -3.00 0.64 -13.91
CA MET A 60 -3.01 1.34 -12.63
C MET A 60 -4.32 1.11 -11.87
N ALA A 61 -5.47 1.11 -12.55
CA ALA A 61 -6.76 0.79 -11.94
C ALA A 61 -6.79 -0.66 -11.41
N ALA A 62 -6.28 -1.62 -12.18
CA ALA A 62 -6.14 -3.01 -11.75
C ALA A 62 -5.21 -3.13 -10.53
N GLY A 63 -4.06 -2.45 -10.55
CA GLY A 63 -3.15 -2.37 -9.41
C GLY A 63 -3.82 -1.78 -8.16
N GLN A 64 -4.63 -0.74 -8.32
CA GLN A 64 -5.37 -0.10 -7.23
C GLN A 64 -6.41 -1.03 -6.61
N CYS A 65 -7.03 -1.92 -7.41
CA CYS A 65 -7.89 -2.98 -6.89
C CYS A 65 -7.11 -4.01 -6.05
N LEU A 66 -5.80 -4.16 -6.24
CA LEU A 66 -4.96 -5.09 -5.48
C LEU A 66 -4.37 -4.48 -4.21
N THR A 67 -4.60 -3.19 -3.93
CA THR A 67 -4.05 -2.49 -2.76
C THR A 67 -4.39 -3.21 -1.44
N ALA A 68 -5.63 -3.65 -1.24
CA ALA A 68 -6.02 -4.39 -0.04
C ALA A 68 -5.25 -5.71 0.12
N PHE A 69 -4.93 -6.37 -0.99
CA PHE A 69 -4.21 -7.62 -0.97
C PHE A 69 -2.74 -7.40 -0.60
N PHE A 70 -2.05 -6.47 -1.25
CA PHE A 70 -0.62 -6.24 -1.01
C PHE A 70 -0.33 -5.45 0.27
N ALA A 71 -1.03 -4.33 0.49
CA ALA A 71 -0.72 -3.40 1.58
C ALA A 71 -1.39 -3.75 2.91
N VAL A 72 -2.39 -4.64 2.90
CA VAL A 72 -3.11 -5.05 4.12
C VAL A 72 -2.96 -6.55 4.35
N TRP A 73 -3.55 -7.38 3.49
CA TRP A 73 -3.61 -8.83 3.75
C TRP A 73 -2.22 -9.48 3.78
N THR A 74 -1.38 -9.25 2.76
CA THR A 74 -0.07 -9.89 2.62
C THR A 74 0.83 -9.66 3.83
N VAL A 75 0.75 -8.47 4.43
CA VAL A 75 1.63 -8.03 5.51
C VAL A 75 1.03 -8.14 6.92
N HIS A 76 -0.27 -8.42 7.05
CA HIS A 76 -0.94 -8.55 8.36
C HIS A 76 -1.70 -9.87 8.58
N HIS A 77 -1.89 -10.71 7.57
CA HIS A 77 -2.66 -11.95 7.75
C HIS A 77 -2.02 -12.88 8.78
N GLY A 78 -2.83 -13.37 9.72
CA GLY A 78 -2.38 -14.26 10.79
C GLY A 78 -1.53 -13.58 11.88
N CYS A 79 -1.48 -12.25 11.94
CA CYS A 79 -0.76 -11.50 12.98
C CYS A 79 -1.56 -11.30 14.28
N GLU A 80 -2.89 -11.45 14.24
CA GLU A 80 -3.81 -11.07 15.34
C GLU A 80 -3.61 -11.81 16.67
N ARG A 81 -2.99 -12.99 16.68
CA ARG A 81 -2.93 -13.88 17.86
C ARG A 81 -1.58 -13.94 18.58
N GLU A 82 -0.51 -13.41 17.98
CA GLU A 82 0.87 -13.69 18.41
C GLU A 82 1.63 -12.45 18.89
N GLY A 83 0.95 -11.35 19.19
CA GLY A 83 1.57 -10.08 19.64
C GLY A 83 2.34 -9.31 18.56
N LEU A 84 2.74 -9.99 17.48
CA LEU A 84 3.31 -9.38 16.28
C LEU A 84 2.21 -8.84 15.38
N PHE A 85 2.10 -7.52 15.25
CA PHE A 85 1.04 -6.85 14.49
C PHE A 85 1.28 -6.83 12.96
N ALA A 86 2.47 -7.20 12.47
CA ALA A 86 2.82 -7.20 11.05
C ALA A 86 3.88 -8.27 10.72
N ARG A 87 4.01 -8.59 9.43
CA ARG A 87 5.05 -9.44 8.84
C ARG A 87 6.13 -8.56 8.22
N THR A 88 7.35 -9.09 8.09
CA THR A 88 8.46 -8.37 7.44
C THR A 88 9.15 -9.21 6.37
N ILE A 89 10.04 -8.60 5.59
CA ILE A 89 10.79 -9.26 4.53
C ILE A 89 12.28 -9.23 4.87
N ARG A 90 13.01 -10.32 4.58
CA ARG A 90 14.48 -10.38 4.73
C ARG A 90 15.21 -10.70 3.43
N ASN A 91 14.52 -11.26 2.44
CA ASN A 91 15.10 -11.54 1.13
C ASN A 91 15.31 -10.26 0.31
N ARG A 92 16.56 -9.95 -0.04
CA ARG A 92 16.95 -8.72 -0.74
C ARG A 92 16.31 -8.56 -2.12
N MET A 93 16.17 -9.65 -2.89
CA MET A 93 15.55 -9.58 -4.22
C MET A 93 14.06 -9.30 -4.13
N LYS A 94 13.35 -10.03 -3.25
CA LYS A 94 11.92 -9.80 -3.02
C LYS A 94 11.66 -8.41 -2.41
N ALA A 95 12.56 -7.92 -1.56
CA ALA A 95 12.50 -6.58 -1.02
C ALA A 95 12.68 -5.51 -2.11
N PHE A 96 13.65 -5.70 -3.01
CA PHE A 96 13.83 -4.80 -4.15
C PHE A 96 12.60 -4.74 -5.06
N LEU A 97 12.01 -5.89 -5.39
CA LEU A 97 10.79 -5.97 -6.22
C LEU A 97 9.58 -5.28 -5.58
N THR A 98 9.55 -5.20 -4.25
CA THR A 98 8.49 -4.54 -3.50
C THR A 98 8.87 -3.12 -3.08
N TYR A 99 9.95 -2.55 -3.65
CA TYR A 99 10.46 -1.23 -3.31
C TYR A 99 10.70 -1.02 -1.81
N ASN A 100 11.12 -2.09 -1.12
CA ASN A 100 11.31 -2.18 0.33
C ASN A 100 10.02 -1.97 1.14
N MET A 101 8.83 -1.96 0.53
CA MET A 101 7.59 -1.68 1.26
C MET A 101 7.15 -2.80 2.20
N PHE A 102 7.65 -4.01 2.00
CA PHE A 102 7.32 -5.16 2.84
C PHE A 102 8.22 -5.31 4.08
N TYR A 103 9.13 -4.35 4.32
CA TYR A 103 9.70 -4.12 5.66
C TYR A 103 8.63 -3.47 6.56
N HIS A 104 7.52 -4.18 6.77
CA HIS A 104 6.29 -3.58 7.28
C HIS A 104 6.31 -3.41 8.79
N VAL A 105 6.93 -4.35 9.51
CA VAL A 105 7.21 -4.20 10.95
C VAL A 105 8.06 -2.95 11.18
N GLU A 106 9.12 -2.78 10.40
CA GLU A 106 10.01 -1.63 10.47
C GLU A 106 9.29 -0.32 10.17
N HIS A 107 8.43 -0.32 9.15
CA HIS A 107 7.63 0.85 8.78
C HIS A 107 6.65 1.26 9.89
N HIS A 108 5.98 0.31 10.54
CA HIS A 108 5.07 0.60 11.64
C HIS A 108 5.77 1.06 12.91
N LEU A 109 6.94 0.47 13.24
CA LEU A 109 7.72 0.89 14.40
C LEU A 109 8.36 2.27 14.20
N PHE A 110 8.79 2.57 12.96
CA PHE A 110 9.52 3.80 12.64
C PHE A 110 8.96 4.44 11.35
N PRO A 111 7.72 4.97 11.37
CA PRO A 111 7.04 5.48 10.18
C PRO A 111 7.73 6.69 9.54
N ALA A 112 8.55 7.41 10.30
CA ALA A 112 9.36 8.52 9.80
C ALA A 112 10.62 8.09 9.02
N VAL A 113 11.00 6.81 9.07
CA VAL A 113 12.17 6.31 8.33
C VAL A 113 11.78 6.09 6.87
N PRO A 114 12.49 6.69 5.91
CA PRO A 114 12.17 6.53 4.50
C PRO A 114 12.36 5.08 4.06
N THR A 115 11.51 4.61 3.14
CA THR A 115 11.47 3.22 2.65
C THR A 115 12.81 2.72 2.13
N CYS A 116 13.60 3.59 1.49
CA CYS A 116 14.94 3.27 1.00
C CYS A 116 15.96 2.95 2.12
N LYS A 117 15.67 3.33 3.37
CA LYS A 117 16.51 3.07 4.55
C LYS A 117 15.97 1.93 5.42
N LEU A 118 14.77 1.40 5.14
CA LEU A 118 14.22 0.26 5.90
C LEU A 118 15.11 -0.99 5.91
N PRO A 119 15.86 -1.35 4.84
CA PRO A 119 16.80 -2.46 4.93
C PRO A 119 17.93 -2.24 5.96
N VAL A 120 18.33 -0.99 6.17
CA VAL A 120 19.33 -0.63 7.19
C VAL A 120 18.73 -0.77 8.58
N LEU A 121 17.51 -0.27 8.76
CA LEU A 121 16.76 -0.38 10.01
C LEU A 121 16.52 -1.85 10.39
N ALA A 122 16.09 -2.67 9.43
CA ALA A 122 15.88 -4.10 9.63
C ALA A 122 17.14 -4.79 10.19
N ARG A 123 18.32 -4.54 9.59
CA ARG A 123 19.59 -5.09 10.10
C ARG A 123 19.93 -4.65 11.52
N ARG A 124 19.59 -3.41 11.89
CA ARG A 124 19.81 -2.91 13.26
C ARG A 124 18.87 -3.59 14.24
N LEU A 125 17.60 -3.75 13.86
CA LEU A 125 16.59 -4.45 14.68
C LEU A 125 16.92 -5.93 14.84
N ASP A 126 17.37 -6.60 13.78
CA ASP A 126 17.78 -8.01 13.86
C ASP A 126 18.91 -8.24 14.88
N GLY A 127 19.73 -7.23 15.15
CA GLY A 127 20.80 -7.30 16.15
C GLY A 127 20.37 -7.04 17.61
N VAL A 128 19.20 -6.42 17.83
CA VAL A 128 18.73 -6.02 19.18
C VAL A 128 17.40 -6.62 19.59
N ALA A 129 16.57 -7.00 18.63
CA ALA A 129 15.21 -7.51 18.79
C ALA A 129 14.87 -8.50 17.64
N PRO A 130 15.62 -9.61 17.50
CA PRO A 130 15.46 -10.56 16.40
C PRO A 130 14.06 -11.19 16.32
N GLU A 131 13.34 -11.26 17.44
CA GLU A 131 11.96 -11.77 17.51
C GLU A 131 10.98 -10.96 16.66
N LEU A 132 11.27 -9.69 16.37
CA LEU A 132 10.46 -8.85 15.47
C LEU A 132 10.46 -9.35 14.03
N ALA A 133 11.46 -10.16 13.65
CA ALA A 133 11.54 -10.81 12.34
C ALA A 133 10.85 -12.19 12.30
N ALA A 134 10.21 -12.65 13.39
CA ALA A 134 9.69 -14.02 13.46
C ALA A 134 8.62 -14.34 12.40
N LYS A 135 7.93 -13.34 11.86
CA LYS A 135 6.94 -13.52 10.79
C LYS A 135 7.38 -12.90 9.49
N HIS A 136 7.69 -13.77 8.53
CA HIS A 136 8.02 -13.34 7.18
C HIS A 136 6.78 -13.24 6.28
N VAL A 137 6.85 -12.34 5.30
CA VAL A 137 5.83 -12.19 4.25
C VAL A 137 5.77 -13.40 3.32
N PHE A 138 6.92 -14.03 3.04
CA PHE A 138 7.08 -15.21 2.18
C PHE A 138 8.10 -16.18 2.74
#